data_AF-A0A5M4AY78-F1
#
_entry.id   AF-A0A5M4AY78-F1
#
_cell.length_a   1.000
_cell.length_b   1.000
_cell.length_c   1.000
_cell.angle_alpha   90.00
_cell.angle_beta   90.00
_cell.angle_gamma   90.00
#
_symmetry.space_group_name_H-M   'P 1'
#
loop_
_entity.id
_entity.type
_entity.pdbx_description
1 polymer ?
#
loop_
_entity_poly.entity_id
_entity_poly.type
_entity_poly.pdbx_seq_one_letter_code
_entity_poly.pdbx_strand_id
1 'polypeptide(L)'
;MTRTGNLFQKATNLSAIFVFLFLLSGCYQPKKDFYRFNGENALEMRAPSGQIKLFFEAFPQKGILFSINYKGRNILEPSRLGLTNVQNRPFLAQPEIEKVIGRSYREQQAGEAAAGHNYNELAIYLRGKEVPDRRMKLLVRLYGNNIMAFRYEVLSGLSENIDINGELTEFILPKGRQNNFYSGQLGDNPIQPDTHIDFPVWFSSRNAWVRISDVEKVPTASLRKTGDFTLDIISETGTVINFFPFPFPWREITIADSKEKIVNTEIPSSLK
;
A
#
# COMPACT_ATOMS: atom_id res chain seq x y z
N MET A 1 52.82 -56.54 -36.80
CA MET A 1 53.29 -56.54 -38.20
C MET A 1 52.08 -56.59 -39.12
N THR A 2 52.04 -55.69 -40.12
CA THR A 2 51.28 -55.71 -41.40
C THR A 2 49.73 -55.83 -41.38
N ARG A 3 48.99 -54.79 -41.80
CA ARG A 3 48.50 -54.46 -43.19
C ARG A 3 47.43 -55.48 -43.65
N THR A 4 46.20 -55.17 -44.10
CA THR A 4 45.66 -54.19 -45.08
C THR A 4 44.11 -54.25 -44.96
N GLY A 5 43.32 -53.16 -45.06
CA GLY A 5 42.98 -52.44 -46.29
C GLY A 5 41.78 -53.09 -47.02
N ASN A 6 40.53 -52.74 -46.66
CA ASN A 6 39.58 -51.89 -47.40
C ASN A 6 39.20 -52.32 -48.83
N LEU A 7 37.90 -52.52 -49.06
CA LEU A 7 37.24 -52.22 -50.35
C LEU A 7 35.81 -51.73 -50.09
N PHE A 8 35.60 -50.47 -50.46
CA PHE A 8 34.33 -49.75 -50.54
C PHE A 8 33.32 -50.46 -51.45
N GLN A 9 32.02 -50.23 -51.24
CA GLN A 9 31.22 -49.32 -52.08
C GLN A 9 29.72 -49.66 -52.05
N LYS A 10 28.92 -48.83 -51.39
CA LYS A 10 27.81 -48.09 -52.04
C LYS A 10 27.16 -47.13 -51.05
N ALA A 11 27.31 -45.86 -51.39
CA ALA A 11 26.60 -44.73 -50.80
C ALA A 11 25.37 -44.40 -51.65
N THR A 12 24.29 -44.01 -50.96
CA THR A 12 23.24 -43.07 -51.41
C THR A 12 22.67 -42.49 -50.11
N ASN A 13 23.06 -41.27 -49.71
CA ASN A 13 22.31 -39.99 -49.88
C ASN A 13 20.86 -40.12 -49.37
N LEU A 14 20.30 -39.33 -48.45
CA LEU A 14 20.36 -37.91 -48.09
C LEU A 14 19.51 -37.86 -46.77
N SER A 15 19.82 -37.21 -45.65
CA SER A 15 19.83 -35.77 -45.41
C SER A 15 20.07 -35.57 -43.91
N ALA A 16 20.92 -34.61 -43.58
CA ALA A 16 21.27 -34.23 -42.23
C ALA A 16 20.12 -33.49 -41.53
N ILE A 17 19.81 -33.86 -40.29
CA ILE A 17 19.23 -32.94 -39.31
C ILE A 17 20.03 -33.09 -38.01
N PHE A 18 20.92 -32.13 -37.83
CA PHE A 18 21.60 -31.80 -36.58
C PHE A 18 20.56 -31.22 -35.62
N VAL A 19 20.28 -31.86 -34.49
CA VAL A 19 19.66 -31.18 -33.34
C VAL A 19 20.62 -31.29 -32.18
N PHE A 20 21.36 -30.20 -32.00
CA PHE A 20 22.13 -29.89 -30.80
C PHE A 20 21.16 -29.82 -29.62
N LEU A 21 21.20 -30.81 -28.72
CA LEU A 21 20.50 -30.73 -27.44
C LEU A 21 21.32 -29.83 -26.52
N PHE A 22 21.11 -28.51 -26.60
CA PHE A 22 21.56 -27.59 -25.55
C PHE A 22 20.70 -27.85 -24.30
N LEU A 23 21.32 -28.46 -23.29
CA LEU A 23 20.85 -28.41 -21.91
C LEU A 23 20.98 -26.96 -21.41
N LEU A 24 20.00 -26.12 -21.75
CA LEU A 24 19.71 -24.92 -20.99
C LEU A 24 18.90 -25.35 -19.77
N SER A 25 19.60 -25.71 -18.70
CA SER A 25 19.08 -25.58 -17.34
C SER A 25 18.92 -24.08 -17.05
N GLY A 26 17.91 -23.47 -17.68
CA GLY A 26 17.38 -22.21 -17.24
C GLY A 26 16.81 -22.42 -15.86
N CYS A 27 17.50 -21.88 -14.84
CA CYS A 27 16.88 -21.62 -13.55
C CYS A 27 15.54 -20.93 -13.81
N TYR A 28 14.44 -21.66 -13.63
CA TYR A 28 13.11 -21.08 -13.55
C TYR A 28 13.06 -20.26 -12.26
N GLN A 29 13.55 -19.02 -12.34
CA GLN A 29 13.22 -18.02 -11.36
C GLN A 29 11.78 -17.61 -11.64
N PRO A 30 10.83 -17.82 -10.72
CA PRO A 30 9.49 -17.26 -10.90
C PRO A 30 9.65 -15.76 -11.14
N LYS A 31 9.09 -15.27 -12.24
CA LYS A 31 8.98 -13.84 -12.51
C LYS A 31 8.38 -13.20 -11.26
N LYS A 32 9.14 -12.33 -10.60
CA LYS A 32 8.60 -11.46 -9.55
C LYS A 32 7.53 -10.62 -10.21
N ASP A 33 6.27 -10.85 -9.84
CA ASP A 33 5.18 -9.93 -10.14
C ASP A 33 5.45 -8.62 -9.37
N PHE A 34 6.28 -7.77 -9.96
CA PHE A 34 6.28 -6.36 -9.60
C PHE A 34 4.90 -5.83 -9.99
N TYR A 35 4.04 -5.61 -9.00
CA TYR A 35 2.79 -4.89 -9.23
C TYR A 35 3.16 -3.52 -9.80
N ARG A 36 2.93 -3.35 -11.10
CA ARG A 36 3.08 -2.08 -11.77
C ARG A 36 1.68 -1.51 -11.91
N PHE A 37 1.43 -0.39 -11.27
CA PHE A 37 0.18 0.37 -11.39
C PHE A 37 0.02 0.79 -12.85
N ASN A 38 -0.71 0.02 -13.63
CA ASN A 38 -0.81 0.15 -15.10
C ASN A 38 -2.24 -0.09 -15.61
N GLY A 39 -3.21 -0.36 -14.73
CA GLY A 39 -4.60 -0.57 -15.13
C GLY A 39 -5.36 0.74 -15.34
N GLU A 40 -6.50 0.66 -16.02
CA GLU A 40 -7.42 1.79 -16.26
C GLU A 40 -7.95 2.44 -14.97
N ASN A 41 -7.83 1.75 -13.83
CA ASN A 41 -8.22 2.20 -12.50
C ASN A 41 -7.04 2.64 -11.61
N ALA A 42 -5.88 2.92 -12.21
CA ALA A 42 -4.71 3.42 -11.50
C ALA A 42 -4.74 4.95 -11.36
N LEU A 43 -4.49 5.43 -10.14
CA LEU A 43 -4.37 6.85 -9.80
C LEU A 43 -2.98 7.12 -9.25
N GLU A 44 -2.42 8.26 -9.63
CA GLU A 44 -1.17 8.78 -9.08
C GLU A 44 -1.45 10.13 -8.40
N MET A 45 -0.85 10.33 -7.23
CA MET A 45 -0.92 11.59 -6.49
C MET A 45 0.47 11.98 -6.01
N ARG A 46 0.76 13.29 -6.00
CA ARG A 46 2.05 13.83 -5.55
C ARG A 46 1.84 14.85 -4.46
N ALA A 47 2.72 14.86 -3.46
CA ALA A 47 2.80 15.97 -2.53
C ALA A 47 3.22 17.25 -3.28
N PRO A 48 2.91 18.46 -2.77
CA PRO A 48 3.30 19.72 -3.41
C PRO A 48 4.79 19.83 -3.77
N SER A 49 5.68 19.27 -2.94
CA SER A 49 7.12 19.21 -3.23
C SER A 49 7.54 18.16 -4.27
N GLY A 50 6.65 17.22 -4.61
CA GLY A 50 6.93 16.06 -5.46
C GLY A 50 7.76 14.96 -4.81
N GLN A 51 8.17 15.10 -3.54
CA GLN A 51 9.01 14.12 -2.85
C GLN A 51 8.27 12.81 -2.53
N ILE A 52 7.00 12.90 -2.16
CA ILE A 52 6.11 11.75 -1.98
C ILE A 52 5.27 11.58 -3.24
N LYS A 53 5.26 10.36 -3.77
CA LYS A 53 4.32 9.90 -4.79
C LYS A 53 3.55 8.72 -4.24
N LEU A 54 2.24 8.83 -4.27
CA LEU A 54 1.31 7.77 -3.93
C LEU A 54 0.74 7.19 -5.21
N PHE A 55 0.73 5.87 -5.31
CA PHE A 55 0.00 5.14 -6.34
C PHE A 55 -1.14 4.39 -5.70
N PHE A 56 -2.27 4.35 -6.38
CA PHE A 56 -3.49 3.72 -5.94
C PHE A 56 -4.13 2.97 -7.11
N GLU A 57 -4.68 1.78 -6.89
CA GLU A 57 -5.45 1.06 -7.91
C GLU A 57 -6.51 0.16 -7.29
N ALA A 58 -7.70 0.18 -7.89
CA ALA A 58 -8.79 -0.73 -7.55
C ALA A 58 -8.78 -1.94 -8.49
N PHE A 59 -8.55 -3.12 -7.92
CA PHE A 59 -8.56 -4.41 -8.61
C PHE A 59 -9.83 -5.18 -8.24
N PRO A 60 -10.65 -5.63 -9.22
CA PRO A 60 -11.85 -6.40 -8.94
C PRO A 60 -11.59 -7.65 -8.06
N GLN A 61 -10.46 -8.34 -8.26
CA GLN A 61 -10.17 -9.57 -7.52
C GLN A 61 -9.27 -9.38 -6.30
N LYS A 62 -8.47 -8.30 -6.26
CA LYS A 62 -7.47 -8.09 -5.19
C LYS A 62 -7.88 -7.03 -4.18
N GLY A 63 -9.01 -6.37 -4.41
CA GLY A 63 -9.43 -5.22 -3.62
C GLY A 63 -8.67 -3.96 -4.04
N ILE A 64 -8.42 -3.09 -3.08
CA ILE A 64 -7.81 -1.79 -3.32
C ILE A 64 -6.37 -1.85 -2.84
N LEU A 65 -5.41 -1.45 -3.69
CA LEU A 65 -4.00 -1.41 -3.34
C LEU A 65 -3.46 0.02 -3.40
N PHE A 66 -2.51 0.34 -2.51
CA PHE A 66 -1.71 1.56 -2.58
C PHE A 66 -0.22 1.27 -2.41
N SER A 67 0.64 2.15 -2.92
CA SER A 67 2.09 2.09 -2.69
C SER A 67 2.68 3.49 -2.56
N ILE A 68 3.80 3.61 -1.85
CA ILE A 68 4.43 4.89 -1.57
C ILE A 68 5.86 4.91 -2.10
N ASN A 69 6.15 5.93 -2.89
CA ASN A 69 7.51 6.30 -3.28
C ASN A 69 7.93 7.60 -2.60
N TYR A 70 9.10 7.60 -1.97
CA TYR A 70 9.72 8.78 -1.39
C TYR A 70 11.07 9.04 -2.06
N LYS A 71 11.21 10.20 -2.71
CA LYS A 71 12.41 10.61 -3.46
C LYS A 71 12.88 9.53 -4.45
N GLY A 72 11.94 8.92 -5.16
CA GLY A 72 12.21 7.87 -6.16
C GLY A 72 12.49 6.48 -5.58
N ARG A 73 12.38 6.29 -4.26
CA ARG A 73 12.55 4.99 -3.60
C ARG A 73 11.19 4.45 -3.19
N ASN A 74 10.88 3.20 -3.54
CA ASN A 74 9.71 2.50 -3.03
C ASN A 74 9.93 2.20 -1.54
N ILE A 75 9.16 2.89 -0.69
CA ILE A 75 9.22 2.77 0.77
C ILE A 75 8.15 1.82 1.28
N LEU A 76 6.99 1.79 0.61
CA LEU A 76 5.89 0.88 0.87
C LEU A 76 5.50 0.16 -0.42
N GLU A 77 5.57 -1.17 -0.40
CA GLU A 77 5.11 -2.03 -1.49
C GLU A 77 3.58 -1.97 -1.60
N PRO A 78 3.00 -2.41 -2.73
CA PRO A 78 1.55 -2.53 -2.89
C PRO A 78 0.91 -3.20 -1.69
N SER A 79 0.13 -2.42 -0.95
CA SER A 79 -0.50 -2.79 0.31
C SER A 79 -2.01 -2.59 0.18
N ARG A 80 -2.81 -3.48 0.77
CA ARG A 80 -4.27 -3.40 0.77
C ARG A 80 -4.83 -2.20 1.54
N LEU A 81 -5.99 -1.75 1.08
CA LEU A 81 -6.91 -0.83 1.74
C LEU A 81 -8.32 -1.44 1.74
N GLY A 82 -9.11 -1.13 2.76
CA GLY A 82 -10.53 -1.45 2.82
C GLY A 82 -11.03 -1.68 4.24
N LEU A 83 -12.33 -1.95 4.33
CA LEU A 83 -13.02 -2.33 5.56
C LEU A 83 -13.60 -3.73 5.40
N THR A 84 -13.90 -4.40 6.51
CA THR A 84 -14.63 -5.68 6.51
C THR A 84 -16.02 -5.56 7.13
N ASN A 85 -16.94 -6.40 6.66
CA ASN A 85 -18.24 -6.57 7.31
C ASN A 85 -18.17 -7.59 8.45
N VAL A 86 -19.30 -7.83 9.13
CA VAL A 86 -19.46 -8.85 10.21
C VAL A 86 -19.07 -10.27 9.85
N GLN A 87 -19.00 -10.62 8.57
CA GLN A 87 -18.53 -11.93 8.11
C GLN A 87 -17.03 -11.94 7.80
N ASN A 88 -16.29 -10.90 8.19
CA ASN A 88 -14.89 -10.67 7.85
C ASN A 88 -14.60 -10.68 6.34
N ARG A 89 -15.61 -10.35 5.52
CA ARG A 89 -15.46 -10.18 4.07
C ARG A 89 -15.23 -8.71 3.73
N PRO A 90 -14.55 -8.39 2.62
CA PRO A 90 -14.43 -7.02 2.15
C PRO A 90 -15.79 -6.32 2.09
N PHE A 91 -15.88 -5.11 2.64
CA PHE A 91 -17.09 -4.31 2.62
C PHE A 91 -17.54 -4.02 1.17
N LEU A 92 -16.57 -3.67 0.32
CA LEU A 92 -16.72 -3.54 -1.13
C LEU A 92 -16.16 -4.80 -1.81
N ALA A 93 -17.03 -5.72 -2.22
CA ALA A 93 -16.66 -6.82 -3.11
C ALA A 93 -16.47 -6.30 -4.53
N GLN A 94 -15.35 -6.65 -5.16
CA GLN A 94 -14.97 -6.18 -6.49
C GLN A 94 -15.06 -4.66 -6.62
N PRO A 95 -14.21 -3.90 -5.91
CA PRO A 95 -14.32 -2.46 -5.84
C PRO A 95 -14.08 -1.83 -7.22
N GLU A 96 -14.88 -0.83 -7.54
CA GLU A 96 -14.76 0.00 -8.74
C GLU A 96 -14.72 1.48 -8.35
N ILE A 97 -13.91 2.27 -9.05
CA ILE A 97 -13.84 3.73 -8.88
C ILE A 97 -15.04 4.34 -9.61
N GLU A 98 -15.96 4.95 -8.87
CA GLU A 98 -17.10 5.68 -9.45
C GLU A 98 -16.69 7.09 -9.89
N LYS A 99 -15.91 7.78 -9.05
CA LYS A 99 -15.58 9.18 -9.22
C LYS A 99 -14.33 9.55 -8.46
N VAL A 100 -13.52 10.43 -9.03
CA VAL A 100 -12.37 11.05 -8.36
C VAL A 100 -12.54 12.56 -8.37
N ILE A 101 -12.35 13.20 -7.23
CA ILE A 101 -12.32 14.67 -7.11
C ILE A 101 -10.96 15.05 -6.51
N GLY A 102 -10.18 15.82 -7.26
CA GLY A 102 -8.90 16.34 -6.81
C GLY A 102 -8.96 17.82 -6.47
N ARG A 103 -8.26 18.22 -5.40
CA ARG A 103 -8.14 19.61 -4.96
C ARG A 103 -6.73 19.89 -4.44
N SER A 104 -6.33 21.15 -4.49
CA SER A 104 -5.12 21.63 -3.84
C SER A 104 -5.49 22.72 -2.86
N TYR A 105 -4.95 22.63 -1.66
CA TYR A 105 -5.18 23.54 -0.56
C TYR A 105 -3.89 24.26 -0.21
N ARG A 106 -3.99 25.57 0.00
CA ARG A 106 -2.89 26.40 0.47
C ARG A 106 -3.27 27.03 1.80
N GLU A 107 -2.46 26.81 2.82
CA GLU A 107 -2.60 27.46 4.12
C GLU A 107 -2.32 28.96 3.93
N GLN A 108 -3.23 29.82 4.38
CA GLN A 108 -3.13 31.28 4.17
C GLN A 108 -2.24 31.99 5.21
N GLN A 109 -1.64 31.25 6.15
CA GLN A 109 -0.77 31.83 7.16
C GLN A 109 0.57 32.30 6.55
N ALA A 110 1.15 33.37 7.11
CA ALA A 110 2.45 33.89 6.69
C ALA A 110 3.59 33.17 7.43
N GLY A 111 4.63 32.73 6.72
CA GLY A 111 5.85 32.12 7.28
C GLY A 111 6.23 30.78 6.65
N GLU A 112 7.44 30.27 6.95
CA GLU A 112 7.96 29.00 6.42
C GLU A 112 7.11 27.77 6.83
N ALA A 113 6.48 27.81 8.02
CA ALA A 113 5.58 26.76 8.51
C ALA A 113 4.33 26.58 7.62
N ALA A 114 3.83 27.65 7.00
CA ALA A 114 2.62 27.59 6.17
C ALA A 114 2.82 26.76 4.89
N ALA A 115 4.04 26.73 4.32
CA ALA A 115 4.34 25.92 3.15
C ALA A 115 4.28 24.41 3.44
N GLY A 116 4.61 24.00 4.68
CA GLY A 116 4.52 22.63 5.15
C GLY A 116 3.08 22.12 5.25
N HIS A 117 2.11 23.01 5.43
CA HIS A 117 0.70 22.66 5.61
C HIS A 117 -0.13 22.72 4.33
N ASN A 118 0.45 23.19 3.21
CA ASN A 118 -0.17 23.05 1.90
C ASN A 118 -0.31 21.57 1.55
N TYR A 119 -1.44 21.16 0.99
CA TYR A 119 -1.66 19.77 0.59
C TYR A 119 -2.43 19.64 -0.70
N ASN A 120 -2.17 18.53 -1.39
CA ASN A 120 -3.08 18.02 -2.39
C ASN A 120 -4.04 17.05 -1.71
N GLU A 121 -5.30 17.00 -2.15
CA GLU A 121 -6.34 16.09 -1.68
C GLU A 121 -6.94 15.33 -2.87
N LEU A 122 -7.16 14.02 -2.69
CA LEU A 122 -8.00 13.22 -3.57
C LEU A 122 -9.14 12.60 -2.76
N ALA A 123 -10.37 12.85 -3.19
CA ALA A 123 -11.56 12.13 -2.76
C ALA A 123 -11.91 11.09 -3.83
N ILE A 124 -11.71 9.81 -3.50
CA ILE A 124 -11.93 8.67 -4.39
C ILE A 124 -13.21 7.97 -3.94
N TYR A 125 -14.26 8.07 -4.73
CA TYR A 125 -15.56 7.43 -4.49
C TYR A 125 -15.54 6.02 -5.09
N LEU A 126 -15.88 5.05 -4.26
CA LEU A 126 -15.78 3.63 -4.55
C LEU A 126 -17.13 2.96 -4.29
N ARG A 127 -17.48 2.02 -5.17
CA ARG A 127 -18.64 1.13 -4.98
C ARG A 127 -18.22 -0.33 -5.07
N GLY A 128 -19.02 -1.21 -4.47
CA GLY A 128 -18.94 -2.64 -4.72
C GLY A 128 -19.70 -3.01 -5.99
N LYS A 129 -19.17 -3.91 -6.82
CA LYS A 129 -19.87 -4.37 -8.01
C LYS A 129 -21.05 -5.30 -7.69
N GLU A 130 -20.87 -6.18 -6.72
CA GLU A 130 -21.89 -7.17 -6.33
C GLU A 130 -23.04 -6.54 -5.56
N VAL A 131 -22.75 -5.49 -4.77
CA VAL A 131 -23.74 -4.74 -4.01
C VAL A 131 -23.53 -3.24 -4.26
N PRO A 132 -24.10 -2.70 -5.36
CA PRO A 132 -23.86 -1.32 -5.80
C PRO A 132 -24.20 -0.23 -4.79
N ASP A 133 -25.10 -0.49 -3.85
CA ASP A 133 -25.53 0.47 -2.83
C ASP A 133 -24.51 0.66 -1.69
N ARG A 134 -23.54 -0.24 -1.56
CA ARG A 134 -22.41 -0.06 -0.66
C ARG A 134 -21.41 0.89 -1.29
N ARG A 135 -21.29 2.07 -0.70
CA ARG A 135 -20.37 3.12 -1.15
C ARG A 135 -19.45 3.57 -0.04
N MET A 136 -18.21 3.80 -0.41
CA MET A 136 -17.16 4.32 0.46
C MET A 136 -16.39 5.40 -0.27
N LYS A 137 -16.00 6.45 0.44
CA LYS A 137 -15.01 7.41 -0.02
C LYS A 137 -13.68 7.09 0.65
N LEU A 138 -12.62 6.99 -0.12
CA LEU A 138 -11.25 7.10 0.38
C LEU A 138 -10.81 8.54 0.21
N LEU A 139 -10.58 9.23 1.32
CA LEU A 139 -10.06 10.60 1.33
C LEU A 139 -8.57 10.56 1.62
N VAL A 140 -7.76 11.13 0.73
CA VAL A 140 -6.30 11.10 0.81
C VAL A 140 -5.76 12.52 0.75
N ARG A 141 -4.80 12.84 1.61
CA ARG A 141 -4.08 14.12 1.63
C ARG A 141 -2.58 13.90 1.63
N LEU A 142 -1.87 14.68 0.80
CA LEU A 142 -0.41 14.72 0.76
C LEU A 142 0.06 16.14 1.08
N TYR A 143 0.67 16.31 2.24
CA TYR A 143 1.12 17.60 2.77
C TYR A 143 2.60 17.84 2.44
N GLY A 144 2.91 19.07 2.03
CA GLY A 144 4.27 19.58 1.88
C GLY A 144 5.24 18.58 1.24
N ASN A 145 6.12 18.02 2.06
CA ASN A 145 7.18 17.11 1.65
C ASN A 145 7.25 15.76 2.37
N ASN A 146 6.61 15.60 3.52
CA ASN A 146 6.86 14.46 4.40
C ASN A 146 5.63 13.81 5.01
N ILE A 147 4.44 14.42 5.00
CA ILE A 147 3.24 13.83 5.62
C ILE A 147 2.25 13.40 4.54
N MET A 148 1.69 12.21 4.70
CA MET A 148 0.45 11.81 4.05
C MET A 148 -0.57 11.33 5.07
N ALA A 149 -1.84 11.48 4.75
CA ALA A 149 -2.91 10.91 5.55
C ALA A 149 -4.02 10.36 4.66
N PHE A 150 -4.66 9.29 5.08
CA PHE A 150 -5.89 8.83 4.44
C PHE A 150 -6.92 8.37 5.46
N ARG A 151 -8.19 8.39 5.08
CA ARG A 151 -9.27 7.78 5.85
C ARG A 151 -10.39 7.26 4.96
N TYR A 152 -11.17 6.35 5.51
CA TYR A 152 -12.42 5.89 4.91
C TYR A 152 -13.58 6.77 5.39
N GLU A 153 -14.54 7.02 4.51
CA GLU A 153 -15.87 7.50 4.90
C GLU A 153 -16.92 6.59 4.27
N VAL A 154 -17.71 5.90 5.08
CA VAL A 154 -18.83 5.09 4.57
C VAL A 154 -19.95 6.05 4.21
N LEU A 155 -20.40 6.03 2.95
CA LEU A 155 -21.34 7.02 2.41
C LEU A 155 -22.79 6.54 2.41
N SER A 156 -23.00 5.25 2.18
CA SER A 156 -24.31 4.62 2.16
C SER A 156 -24.16 3.10 2.18
N GLY A 157 -25.22 2.40 2.58
CA GLY A 157 -25.36 0.97 2.41
C GLY A 157 -26.83 0.55 2.34
N LEU A 158 -27.06 -0.75 2.16
CA LEU A 158 -28.39 -1.34 1.95
C LEU A 158 -29.36 -1.18 3.14
N SER A 159 -28.85 -0.86 4.33
CA SER A 159 -29.59 -0.85 5.60
C SER A 159 -29.35 0.45 6.37
N GLU A 160 -30.31 0.80 7.24
CA GLU A 160 -30.19 1.97 8.14
C GLU A 160 -29.00 1.83 9.09
N ASN A 161 -28.61 0.59 9.43
CA ASN A 161 -27.42 0.26 10.21
C ASN A 161 -26.44 -0.58 9.38
N ILE A 162 -25.15 -0.23 9.37
CA ILE A 162 -24.07 -1.02 8.74
C ILE A 162 -23.08 -1.46 9.82
N ASP A 163 -22.85 -2.76 9.92
CA ASP A 163 -21.85 -3.30 10.83
C ASP A 163 -20.50 -3.51 10.11
N ILE A 164 -19.49 -2.76 10.54
CA ILE A 164 -18.09 -2.90 10.14
C ILE A 164 -17.35 -3.64 11.25
N ASN A 165 -16.70 -4.75 10.92
CA ASN A 165 -16.02 -5.60 11.92
C ASN A 165 -14.50 -5.46 11.89
N GLY A 166 -13.95 -4.63 11.01
CA GLY A 166 -12.52 -4.55 10.83
C GLY A 166 -12.07 -3.67 9.67
N GLU A 167 -10.75 -3.61 9.56
CA GLU A 167 -10.02 -2.89 8.53
C GLU A 167 -9.11 -3.89 7.80
N LEU A 168 -9.03 -3.78 6.47
CA LEU A 168 -8.16 -4.58 5.60
C LEU A 168 -6.84 -3.89 5.30
N THR A 169 -6.65 -2.67 5.82
CA THR A 169 -5.45 -1.87 5.61
C THR A 169 -4.23 -2.61 6.12
N GLU A 170 -3.22 -2.70 5.28
CA GLU A 170 -1.92 -3.24 5.64
C GLU A 170 -0.80 -2.30 5.20
N PHE A 171 0.40 -2.56 5.72
CA PHE A 171 1.63 -1.88 5.35
C PHE A 171 2.70 -2.93 5.08
N ILE A 172 3.07 -3.09 3.81
CA ILE A 172 4.09 -4.05 3.37
C ILE A 172 5.39 -3.32 3.06
N LEU A 173 6.44 -3.64 3.81
CA LEU A 173 7.78 -3.14 3.55
C LEU A 173 8.42 -3.91 2.38
N PRO A 174 9.31 -3.26 1.60
CA PRO A 174 10.20 -3.97 0.70
C PRO A 174 10.98 -5.04 1.45
N LYS A 175 11.23 -6.20 0.83
CA LYS A 175 12.07 -7.23 1.47
C LYS A 175 13.50 -6.74 1.62
N GLY A 176 14.05 -6.84 2.82
CA GLY A 176 15.45 -6.50 3.09
C GLY A 176 15.81 -6.62 4.56
N ARG A 177 17.02 -7.09 4.88
CA ARG A 177 17.48 -7.34 6.26
C ARG A 177 17.47 -6.11 7.17
N GLN A 178 17.42 -4.91 6.61
CA GLN A 178 17.42 -3.66 7.36
C GLN A 178 16.01 -3.11 7.62
N ASN A 179 14.97 -3.75 7.09
CA ASN A 179 13.60 -3.28 7.24
C ASN A 179 12.96 -4.02 8.41
N ASN A 180 12.61 -3.29 9.46
CA ASN A 180 11.89 -3.84 10.61
C ASN A 180 10.96 -2.76 11.17
N PHE A 181 9.96 -3.21 11.92
CA PHE A 181 9.05 -2.34 12.63
C PHE A 181 9.52 -2.11 14.07
N TYR A 182 9.26 -0.90 14.57
CA TYR A 182 9.55 -0.49 15.93
C TYR A 182 8.31 0.16 16.56
N SER A 183 8.08 -0.07 17.84
CA SER A 183 6.99 0.52 18.62
C SER A 183 7.49 1.57 19.60
N GLY A 184 6.54 2.23 20.26
CA GLY A 184 6.79 3.28 21.25
C GLY A 184 6.79 4.67 20.63
N GLN A 185 6.64 5.68 21.48
CA GLN A 185 6.51 7.08 21.07
C GLN A 185 7.69 7.56 20.21
N LEU A 186 8.88 7.04 20.50
CA LEU A 186 10.07 7.32 19.73
C LEU A 186 10.52 6.14 18.87
N GLY A 187 9.79 5.03 18.72
CA GLY A 187 10.19 3.96 17.79
C GLY A 187 11.54 3.30 18.10
N ASP A 188 11.81 3.03 19.39
CA ASP A 188 13.07 2.43 19.85
C ASP A 188 12.94 0.93 20.16
N ASN A 189 11.72 0.40 20.19
CA ASN A 189 11.45 -0.97 20.60
C ASN A 189 11.20 -1.86 19.38
N PRO A 190 12.08 -2.80 19.00
CA PRO A 190 11.83 -3.69 17.88
C PRO A 190 10.57 -4.55 18.10
N ILE A 191 9.76 -4.70 17.06
CA ILE A 191 8.52 -5.47 17.12
C ILE A 191 8.76 -6.93 16.71
N GLN A 192 8.34 -7.84 17.60
CA GLN A 192 8.30 -9.27 17.31
C GLN A 192 7.07 -9.63 16.46
N PRO A 193 7.12 -10.70 15.64
CA PRO A 193 5.93 -11.22 14.98
C PRO A 193 4.78 -11.48 15.96
N ASP A 194 3.55 -11.40 15.45
CA ASP A 194 2.29 -11.67 16.19
C ASP A 194 2.06 -10.80 17.43
N THR A 195 2.78 -9.68 17.53
CA THR A 195 2.62 -8.71 18.61
C THR A 195 1.55 -7.69 18.26
N HIS A 196 0.64 -7.43 19.20
CA HIS A 196 -0.30 -6.31 19.17
C HIS A 196 0.44 -5.01 19.52
N ILE A 197 0.23 -3.97 18.74
CA ILE A 197 0.99 -2.72 18.82
C ILE A 197 0.02 -1.56 18.74
N ASP A 198 0.16 -0.61 19.66
CA ASP A 198 -0.56 0.66 19.59
C ASP A 198 0.17 1.64 18.66
N PHE A 199 -0.57 2.59 18.09
CA PHE A 199 0.05 3.71 17.40
C PHE A 199 0.88 4.59 18.38
N PRO A 200 1.98 5.21 17.93
CA PRO A 200 2.55 5.12 16.59
C PRO A 200 3.47 3.89 16.42
N VAL A 201 3.58 3.44 15.17
CA VAL A 201 4.57 2.44 14.73
C VAL A 201 5.58 3.11 13.81
N TRP A 202 6.80 2.60 13.83
CA TRP A 202 7.92 3.15 13.08
C TRP A 202 8.58 2.07 12.23
N PHE A 203 9.20 2.45 11.14
CA PHE A 203 10.12 1.58 10.42
C PHE A 203 11.16 2.39 9.67
N SER A 204 12.27 1.75 9.33
CA SER A 204 13.21 2.26 8.35
C SER A 204 13.11 1.43 7.07
N SER A 205 13.24 2.10 5.93
CA SER A 205 13.21 1.46 4.62
C SER A 205 14.03 2.30 3.64
N ARG A 206 15.02 1.69 2.99
CA ARG A 206 15.86 2.31 1.94
C ARG A 206 16.40 3.71 2.31
N ASN A 207 16.96 3.86 3.52
CA ASN A 207 17.50 5.11 4.07
C ASN A 207 16.45 6.24 4.26
N ALA A 208 15.20 5.87 4.46
CA ALA A 208 14.17 6.75 5.00
C ALA A 208 13.62 6.14 6.29
N TRP A 209 13.16 7.00 7.17
CA TRP A 209 12.36 6.65 8.33
C TRP A 209 10.90 6.95 8.04
N VAL A 210 10.02 6.15 8.62
CA VAL A 210 8.58 6.31 8.54
C VAL A 210 7.98 6.15 9.92
N ARG A 211 7.01 6.99 10.26
CA ARG A 211 6.07 6.81 11.37
C ARG A 211 4.67 6.68 10.81
N ILE A 212 3.92 5.70 11.29
CA ILE A 212 2.48 5.59 11.04
C ILE A 212 1.75 5.82 12.37
N SER A 213 0.77 6.71 12.39
CA SER A 213 -0.05 7.05 13.54
C SER A 213 -1.53 7.06 13.16
N ASP A 214 -2.41 6.98 14.14
CA ASP A 214 -3.77 7.49 14.04
C ASP A 214 -3.85 8.90 14.65
N VAL A 215 -4.86 9.68 14.25
CA VAL A 215 -5.06 11.06 14.74
C VAL A 215 -6.38 11.23 15.49
N GLU A 216 -7.32 10.29 15.34
CA GLU A 216 -8.62 10.31 15.99
C GLU A 216 -8.79 9.05 16.85
N LYS A 217 -9.52 9.15 17.97
CA LYS A 217 -9.60 8.09 18.99
C LYS A 217 -10.67 7.02 18.74
N VAL A 218 -11.60 7.23 17.81
CA VAL A 218 -12.77 6.33 17.62
C VAL A 218 -13.14 6.23 16.15
N PRO A 219 -13.45 5.02 15.63
CA PRO A 219 -13.21 3.72 16.24
C PRO A 219 -11.72 3.45 16.56
N THR A 220 -11.44 2.81 17.70
CA THR A 220 -10.08 2.46 18.06
C THR A 220 -9.56 1.36 17.15
N ALA A 221 -8.31 1.51 16.76
CA ALA A 221 -7.61 0.50 15.99
C ALA A 221 -6.20 0.33 16.54
N SER A 222 -5.70 -0.87 16.40
CA SER A 222 -4.34 -1.25 16.73
C SER A 222 -3.69 -1.89 15.52
N LEU A 223 -2.45 -2.33 15.70
CA LEU A 223 -1.65 -2.94 14.65
C LEU A 223 -1.23 -4.34 15.10
N ARG A 224 -1.08 -5.24 14.13
CA ARG A 224 -0.45 -6.55 14.35
C ARG A 224 0.54 -6.84 13.25
N LYS A 225 1.74 -7.25 13.65
CA LYS A 225 2.75 -7.74 12.71
C LYS A 225 2.43 -9.18 12.33
N THR A 226 1.99 -9.43 11.10
CA THR A 226 1.59 -10.76 10.61
C THR A 226 2.64 -11.45 9.76
N GLY A 227 3.76 -10.78 9.50
CA GLY A 227 4.95 -11.37 8.88
C GLY A 227 6.17 -10.48 9.09
N ASP A 228 7.32 -10.90 8.55
CA ASP A 228 8.58 -10.15 8.72
C ASP A 228 8.49 -8.69 8.25
N PHE A 229 7.68 -8.44 7.22
CA PHE A 229 7.57 -7.16 6.53
C PHE A 229 6.12 -6.66 6.41
N THR A 230 5.17 -7.26 7.11
CA THR A 230 3.74 -6.93 6.98
C THR A 230 3.15 -6.52 8.32
N LEU A 231 2.43 -5.42 8.31
CA LEU A 231 1.69 -4.89 9.44
C LEU A 231 0.23 -4.68 9.04
N ASP A 232 -0.70 -5.30 9.77
CA ASP A 232 -2.14 -5.18 9.52
C ASP A 232 -2.77 -4.27 10.57
N ILE A 233 -3.78 -3.48 10.17
CA ILE A 233 -4.64 -2.78 11.12
C ILE A 233 -5.70 -3.74 11.65
N ILE A 234 -5.90 -3.75 12.96
CA ILE A 234 -6.95 -4.48 13.66
C ILE A 234 -7.92 -3.46 14.26
N SER A 235 -9.20 -3.56 13.92
CA SER A 235 -10.24 -2.84 14.66
C SER A 235 -10.49 -3.58 15.98
N GLU A 236 -10.38 -2.88 17.11
CA GLU A 236 -10.53 -3.50 18.43
C GLU A 236 -12.00 -3.81 18.76
N THR A 237 -12.92 -3.10 18.12
CA THR A 237 -14.37 -3.29 18.27
C THR A 237 -15.08 -3.23 16.93
N GLY A 238 -16.18 -3.97 16.80
CA GLY A 238 -17.12 -3.81 15.70
C GLY A 238 -17.79 -2.44 15.79
N THR A 239 -17.85 -1.73 14.66
CA THR A 239 -18.48 -0.41 14.55
C THR A 239 -19.85 -0.55 13.89
N VAL A 240 -20.90 -0.18 14.63
CA VAL A 240 -22.26 -0.06 14.09
C VAL A 240 -22.44 1.37 13.59
N ILE A 241 -22.62 1.53 12.28
CA ILE A 241 -22.81 2.82 11.63
C ILE A 241 -24.30 3.04 11.42
N ASN A 242 -24.86 4.09 12.01
CA ASN A 242 -26.28 4.45 11.93
C ASN A 242 -26.52 5.87 11.39
N PHE A 243 -25.48 6.53 10.90
CA PHE A 243 -25.55 7.80 10.19
C PHE A 243 -24.51 7.83 9.06
N PHE A 244 -24.78 8.64 8.05
CA PHE A 244 -23.90 8.77 6.90
C PHE A 244 -23.71 10.26 6.52
N PRO A 245 -22.52 10.65 6.04
CA PRO A 245 -21.30 9.85 5.93
C PRO A 245 -20.67 9.57 7.31
N PHE A 246 -20.14 8.37 7.50
CA PHE A 246 -19.43 7.98 8.73
C PHE A 246 -17.92 7.95 8.49
N PRO A 247 -17.13 8.85 9.11
CA PRO A 247 -15.69 8.87 8.96
C PRO A 247 -15.01 7.85 9.90
N PHE A 248 -14.00 7.17 9.36
CA PHE A 248 -13.00 6.46 10.15
C PHE A 248 -11.81 7.38 10.46
N PRO A 249 -10.99 7.06 11.48
CA PRO A 249 -9.83 7.86 11.82
C PRO A 249 -8.86 8.00 10.65
N TRP A 250 -8.14 9.11 10.63
CA TRP A 250 -6.98 9.26 9.75
C TRP A 250 -5.88 8.27 10.10
N ARG A 251 -5.34 7.61 9.08
CA ARG A 251 -4.03 6.94 9.10
C ARG A 251 -3.01 7.94 8.57
N GLU A 252 -2.19 8.47 9.48
CA GLU A 252 -1.15 9.45 9.22
C GLU A 252 0.18 8.72 9.01
N ILE A 253 0.92 9.09 7.97
CA ILE A 253 2.23 8.54 7.65
C ILE A 253 3.21 9.70 7.42
N THR A 254 4.19 9.84 8.31
CA THR A 254 5.27 10.81 8.20
C THR A 254 6.53 10.11 7.72
N ILE A 255 7.17 10.63 6.67
CA ILE A 255 8.34 10.05 6.00
C ILE A 255 9.45 11.09 5.91
N ALA A 256 10.64 10.78 6.41
CA ALA A 256 11.81 11.67 6.28
C ALA A 256 13.12 10.88 6.14
N ASP A 257 14.21 11.56 5.78
CA ASP A 257 15.53 10.91 5.68
C ASP A 257 16.12 10.55 7.06
N SER A 258 15.59 11.11 8.15
CA SER A 258 16.03 10.80 9.52
C SER A 258 14.86 10.75 10.48
N LYS A 259 15.01 9.94 11.53
CA LYS A 259 14.06 9.82 12.63
C LYS A 259 13.82 11.14 13.36
N GLU A 260 14.90 11.91 13.60
CA GLU A 260 14.84 13.24 14.21
C GLU A 260 13.93 14.20 13.43
N LYS A 261 13.99 14.18 12.09
CA LYS A 261 13.11 15.01 11.26
C LYS A 261 11.64 14.64 11.44
N ILE A 262 11.32 13.36 11.62
CA ILE A 262 9.95 12.91 11.90
C ILE A 262 9.48 13.38 13.28
N VAL A 263 10.34 13.24 14.30
CA VAL A 263 10.02 13.70 15.66
C VAL A 263 9.73 15.20 15.70
N ASN A 264 10.49 15.98 14.93
CA ASN A 264 10.33 17.43 14.84
C ASN A 264 9.24 17.86 13.83
N THR A 265 8.48 16.93 13.25
CA THR A 265 7.41 17.25 12.31
C THR A 265 6.15 17.67 13.06
N GLU A 266 5.67 18.88 12.79
CA GLU A 266 4.37 19.35 13.27
C GLU A 266 3.24 18.71 12.43
N ILE A 267 2.24 18.15 13.12
CA ILE A 267 1.07 17.58 12.44
C ILE A 267 0.07 18.69 12.11
N PRO A 268 -0.33 18.84 10.83
CA PRO A 268 -1.28 19.85 10.40
C PRO A 268 -2.58 19.81 11.21
N SER A 269 -3.09 20.97 11.58
CA SER A 269 -4.36 21.11 12.30
C SER A 269 -5.55 20.51 11.55
N SER A 270 -5.49 20.49 10.21
CA SER A 270 -6.53 19.87 9.36
C SER A 270 -6.65 18.35 9.49
N LEU A 271 -5.73 17.70 10.21
CA LEU A 271 -5.81 16.28 10.58
C LEU A 271 -6.26 16.05 12.03
N LYS A 272 -6.31 17.10 12.85
CA LYS A 272 -6.67 17.03 14.28
C LYS A 272 -8.18 17.16 14.51
#